data_AF-A0A958CMP5-F1
#
_entry.id   AF-A0A958CMP5-F1
#
_cell.length_a   1.000
_cell.length_b   1.000
_cell.length_c   1.000
_cell.angle_alpha   90.00
_cell.angle_beta   90.00
_cell.angle_gamma   90.00
#
_symmetry.space_group_name_H-M   'P 1'
#
loop_
_entity.id
_entity.type
_entity.pdbx_description
1 polymer ?
#
loop_
_entity_poly.entity_id
_entity_poly.type
_entity_poly.pdbx_seq_one_letter_code
_entity_poly.pdbx_strand_id
1 'polypeptide(L)'
;QRELSVIAGLATLDSEHVQVADSLEIPAKSASTVAGGVTIALPLADLVDLDVELARLRKELANAQKMADSTAARLANPGFVNNAPENVIAGARQQLAEWQAKQTQIEERLATLEG
;
A
#
# COMPACT_ATOMS: atom_id res chain seq x y z
N GLN A 1 -8.15 -32.25 -14.17
CA GLN A 1 -9.28 -31.46 -14.69
C GLN A 1 -10.66 -31.90 -14.18
N ARG A 2 -10.98 -33.21 -14.07
CA ARG A 2 -12.33 -33.72 -13.69
C ARG A 2 -12.87 -33.27 -12.32
N GLU A 3 -12.00 -32.95 -11.37
CA GLU A 3 -12.36 -32.56 -9.99
C GLU A 3 -12.26 -31.03 -9.75
N LEU A 4 -11.93 -30.24 -10.78
CA LEU A 4 -11.61 -28.80 -10.61
C LEU A 4 -12.83 -28.00 -10.12
N SER A 5 -14.03 -28.32 -10.59
CA SER A 5 -15.26 -27.71 -10.12
C SER A 5 -15.57 -28.01 -8.65
N VAL A 6 -15.19 -29.20 -8.17
CA VAL A 6 -15.36 -29.59 -6.76
C VAL A 6 -14.36 -28.84 -5.88
N ILE A 7 -13.10 -28.77 -6.29
CA ILE A 7 -12.05 -28.01 -5.58
C ILE A 7 -12.42 -26.53 -5.51
N ALA A 8 -12.82 -25.94 -6.64
CA ALA A 8 -13.28 -24.55 -6.69
C ALA A 8 -14.50 -24.32 -5.80
N GLY A 9 -15.48 -25.23 -5.82
CA GLY A 9 -16.66 -25.16 -4.97
C GLY A 9 -16.35 -25.26 -3.46
N LEU A 10 -15.45 -26.14 -3.06
CA LEU A 10 -15.02 -26.29 -1.65
C LEU A 10 -14.25 -25.07 -1.15
N ALA A 11 -13.46 -24.45 -2.02
CA ALA A 11 -12.65 -23.28 -1.70
C ALA A 11 -13.37 -21.94 -1.92
N THR A 12 -14.64 -21.95 -2.37
CA THR A 12 -15.39 -20.74 -2.75
C THR A 12 -14.65 -19.91 -3.82
N LEU A 13 -14.04 -20.60 -4.78
CA LEU A 13 -13.32 -20.00 -5.89
C LEU A 13 -14.15 -20.09 -7.17
N ASP A 14 -13.92 -19.15 -8.08
CA ASP A 14 -14.46 -19.23 -9.42
C ASP A 14 -13.66 -20.26 -10.25
N SER A 15 -14.34 -21.29 -10.74
CA SER A 15 -13.73 -22.37 -11.52
C SER A 15 -13.13 -21.89 -12.85
N GLU A 16 -13.58 -20.77 -13.41
CA GLU A 16 -13.02 -20.21 -14.66
C GLU A 16 -11.64 -19.59 -14.45
N HIS A 17 -11.32 -19.21 -13.21
CA HIS A 17 -10.07 -18.53 -12.83
C HIS A 17 -9.09 -19.43 -12.07
N VAL A 18 -9.38 -20.73 -11.97
CA VAL A 18 -8.53 -21.71 -11.28
C VAL A 18 -7.85 -22.61 -12.31
N GLN A 19 -6.51 -22.70 -12.23
CA GLN A 19 -5.71 -23.62 -13.03
C GLN A 19 -5.00 -24.65 -12.13
N VAL A 20 -5.01 -25.91 -12.56
CA VAL A 20 -4.30 -27.01 -11.90
C VAL A 20 -3.39 -27.65 -12.94
N ALA A 21 -2.09 -27.69 -12.65
CA ALA A 21 -1.06 -28.23 -13.52
C ALA A 21 -0.03 -29.03 -12.70
N ASP A 22 0.63 -29.99 -13.33
CA ASP A 22 1.70 -30.79 -12.71
C ASP A 22 2.96 -29.95 -12.40
N SER A 23 3.11 -28.83 -13.11
CA SER A 23 4.13 -27.80 -12.88
C SER A 23 3.50 -26.43 -13.06
N LEU A 24 3.76 -25.53 -12.11
CA LEU A 24 3.27 -24.15 -12.13
C LEU A 24 4.41 -23.20 -12.46
N GLU A 25 4.24 -22.38 -13.49
CA GLU A 25 5.03 -21.16 -13.63
C GLU A 25 4.39 -20.10 -12.73
N ILE A 26 5.08 -19.75 -11.65
CA ILE A 26 4.59 -18.78 -10.67
C ILE A 26 5.05 -17.39 -11.13
N PRO A 27 4.14 -16.45 -11.45
CA PRO A 27 4.49 -15.08 -11.74
C PRO A 27 5.29 -14.43 -10.60
N ALA A 28 6.17 -13.48 -10.93
CA ALA A 28 7.01 -12.78 -9.96
C ALA A 28 6.23 -12.03 -8.85
N LYS A 29 4.92 -11.81 -9.03
CA LYS A 29 4.02 -11.12 -8.09
C LYS A 29 2.87 -12.03 -7.63
N SER A 30 3.20 -13.22 -7.17
CA SER A 30 2.24 -14.19 -6.65
C SER A 30 2.50 -14.49 -5.18
N ALA A 31 1.45 -14.50 -4.37
CA ALA A 31 1.50 -15.16 -3.08
C ALA A 31 1.51 -16.67 -3.33
N SER A 32 2.46 -17.40 -2.76
CA SER A 32 2.53 -18.85 -2.90
C SER A 32 2.69 -19.56 -1.56
N THR A 33 2.15 -20.76 -1.47
CA THR A 33 2.26 -21.62 -0.29
C THR A 33 2.18 -23.08 -0.70
N VAL A 34 2.65 -23.98 0.17
CA VAL A 34 2.52 -25.43 -0.01
C VAL A 34 1.53 -25.97 1.02
N ALA A 35 0.48 -26.63 0.55
CA ALA A 35 -0.52 -27.27 1.40
C ALA A 35 -0.74 -28.71 0.92
N GLY A 36 -0.55 -29.68 1.82
CA GLY A 36 -0.82 -31.08 1.51
C GLY A 36 -0.01 -31.66 0.34
N GLY A 37 1.19 -31.11 0.06
CA GLY A 37 2.04 -31.53 -1.05
C GLY A 37 1.70 -30.86 -2.40
N VAL A 38 0.75 -29.94 -2.43
CA VAL A 38 0.41 -29.13 -3.61
C VAL A 38 0.90 -27.71 -3.40
N THR A 39 1.53 -27.14 -4.43
CA THR A 39 1.88 -25.71 -4.46
C THR A 39 0.66 -24.91 -4.93
N ILE A 40 0.24 -23.95 -4.14
CA ILE A 40 -0.84 -23.02 -4.45
C ILE A 40 -0.19 -21.67 -4.72
N ALA A 41 -0.50 -21.06 -5.87
CA ALA A 41 -0.06 -19.72 -6.21
C ALA A 41 -1.29 -18.85 -6.55
N LEU A 42 -1.35 -17.67 -5.95
CA LEU A 42 -2.35 -16.66 -6.24
C LEU A 42 -1.65 -15.48 -6.91
N PRO A 43 -1.80 -15.28 -8.23
CA PRO A 43 -1.38 -14.06 -8.90
C PRO A 43 -2.08 -12.86 -8.27
N LEU A 44 -1.30 -11.94 -7.70
CA LEU A 44 -1.84 -10.72 -7.11
C LEU A 44 -2.08 -9.63 -8.17
N ALA A 45 -1.56 -9.85 -9.38
CA ALA A 45 -1.66 -8.92 -10.50
C ALA A 45 -3.10 -8.74 -11.04
N ASP A 46 -3.98 -9.74 -10.92
CA ASP A 46 -5.35 -9.70 -11.45
C ASP A 46 -6.40 -9.21 -10.44
N LEU A 47 -6.08 -9.15 -9.14
CA LEU A 47 -7.03 -8.80 -8.07
C LEU A 47 -6.88 -7.36 -7.57
N VAL A 48 -5.74 -6.73 -7.84
CA VAL A 48 -5.46 -5.33 -7.49
C VAL A 48 -4.66 -4.77 -8.66
N ASP A 49 -5.13 -3.70 -9.29
CA ASP A 49 -4.32 -2.89 -10.20
C ASP A 49 -3.17 -2.26 -9.38
N LEU A 50 -2.15 -3.05 -9.07
CA LEU A 50 -1.04 -2.69 -8.19
C LEU A 50 -0.34 -1.44 -8.72
N ASP A 51 -0.23 -1.31 -10.04
CA ASP A 51 0.35 -0.12 -10.65
C ASP A 51 -0.50 1.13 -10.42
N VAL A 52 -1.84 1.00 -10.44
CA VAL A 52 -2.76 2.11 -10.11
C VAL A 52 -2.68 2.44 -8.62
N GLU A 53 -2.64 1.43 -7.75
CA GLU A 53 -2.57 1.64 -6.30
C GLU A 53 -1.22 2.25 -5.89
N LEU A 54 -0.11 1.77 -6.46
CA LEU A 54 1.22 2.36 -6.29
C LEU A 54 1.25 3.81 -6.80
N ALA A 55 0.66 4.09 -7.97
CA ALA A 55 0.56 5.45 -8.49
C ALA A 55 -0.27 6.37 -7.58
N ARG A 56 -1.39 5.85 -7.04
CA ARG A 56 -2.25 6.57 -6.09
C ARG A 56 -1.50 6.89 -4.80
N LEU A 57 -0.83 5.90 -4.21
CA LEU A 57 -0.04 6.05 -2.98
C LEU A 57 1.13 7.00 -3.17
N ARG A 58 1.89 6.91 -4.27
CA ARG A 58 2.99 7.84 -4.60
C ARG A 58 2.47 9.28 -4.75
N LYS A 59 1.31 9.48 -5.36
CA LYS A 59 0.67 10.79 -5.47
C LYS A 59 0.23 11.32 -4.10
N GLU A 60 -0.31 10.46 -3.25
CA GLU A 60 -0.70 10.81 -1.90
C GLU A 60 0.51 11.20 -1.04
N LEU A 61 1.61 10.45 -1.15
CA LEU A 61 2.89 10.75 -0.51
C LEU A 61 3.44 12.11 -0.94
N ALA A 62 3.45 12.39 -2.25
CA ALA A 62 3.91 13.67 -2.78
C ALA A 62 3.07 14.86 -2.26
N ASN A 63 1.75 14.67 -2.13
CA ASN A 63 0.87 15.69 -1.55
C ASN A 63 1.16 15.89 -0.06
N ALA A 64 1.29 14.80 0.71
CA ALA A 64 1.62 14.86 2.13
C ALA A 64 2.97 15.55 2.38
N GLN A 65 4.00 15.24 1.57
CA GLN A 65 5.30 15.88 1.62
C GLN A 65 5.20 17.39 1.38
N LYS A 66 4.47 17.80 0.33
CA LYS A 66 4.28 19.22 0.02
C LYS A 66 3.59 19.98 1.16
N MET A 67 2.63 19.35 1.84
CA MET A 67 1.94 19.95 2.99
C MET A 67 2.85 20.02 4.22
N ALA A 68 3.65 18.98 4.48
CA ALA A 68 4.65 18.96 5.53
C ALA A 68 5.69 20.06 5.29
N ASP A 69 6.25 20.16 4.09
CA ASP A 69 7.27 21.14 3.73
C ASP A 69 6.76 22.58 3.87
N SER A 70 5.52 22.83 3.44
CA SER A 70 4.90 24.15 3.59
C SER A 70 4.73 24.53 5.06
N THR A 71 4.29 23.59 5.89
CA THR A 71 4.11 23.80 7.33
C THR A 71 5.46 23.98 8.03
N ALA A 72 6.47 23.18 7.67
CA ALA A 72 7.83 23.29 8.17
C ALA A 72 8.47 24.63 7.79
N ALA A 73 8.29 25.09 6.55
CA ALA A 73 8.79 26.39 6.10
C ALA A 73 8.14 27.56 6.87
N ARG A 74 6.84 27.47 7.20
CA ARG A 74 6.17 28.44 8.07
C ARG A 74 6.75 28.44 9.48
N LEU A 75 6.97 27.26 10.05
CA LEU A 75 7.56 27.10 11.38
C LEU A 75 9.06 27.49 11.44
N ALA A 76 9.77 27.46 10.31
CA ALA A 76 11.15 27.93 10.21
C ALA A 76 11.26 29.45 10.06
N ASN A 77 10.17 30.14 9.68
CA ASN A 77 10.18 31.59 9.50
C ASN A 77 10.17 32.29 10.87
N PRO A 78 11.24 33.03 11.25
CA PRO A 78 11.30 33.73 12.53
C PRO A 78 10.18 34.76 12.69
N GLY A 79 9.73 35.37 11.60
CA GLY A 79 8.61 36.31 11.62
C GLY A 79 7.27 35.65 11.97
N PHE A 80 7.09 34.37 11.67
CA PHE A 80 5.92 33.61 12.10
C PHE A 80 6.06 33.14 13.54
N VAL A 81 7.21 32.57 13.90
CA VAL A 81 7.47 32.04 15.26
C VAL A 81 7.45 33.15 16.32
N ASN A 82 7.95 34.34 16.00
CA ASN A 82 8.05 35.42 16.98
C ASN A 82 6.76 36.26 17.09
N ASN A 83 5.90 36.26 16.07
CA ASN A 83 4.70 37.11 16.04
C ASN A 83 3.38 36.34 16.11
N ALA A 84 3.37 35.03 15.82
CA ALA A 84 2.17 34.23 15.92
C ALA A 84 1.89 33.87 17.39
N PRO A 85 0.62 33.82 17.82
CA PRO A 85 0.28 33.38 19.16
C PRO A 85 0.66 31.90 19.37
N GLU A 86 0.95 31.54 20.61
CA GLU A 86 1.51 30.22 20.96
C GLU A 86 0.59 29.05 20.55
N ASN A 87 -0.73 29.23 20.60
CA ASN A 87 -1.71 28.24 20.14
C ASN A 87 -1.62 27.97 18.62
N VAL A 88 -1.30 28.99 17.82
CA VAL A 88 -1.12 28.85 16.36
C VAL A 88 0.18 28.10 16.06
N ILE A 89 1.25 28.37 16.80
CA ILE A 89 2.53 27.68 16.65
C ILE A 89 2.40 26.21 17.07
N ALA A 90 1.73 25.95 18.20
CA ALA A 90 1.45 24.59 18.66
C ALA A 90 0.60 23.81 17.65
N GLY A 91 -0.46 24.41 17.12
CA GLY A 91 -1.30 23.81 16.07
C GLY A 91 -0.52 23.50 14.79
N ALA A 92 0.34 24.41 14.33
CA ALA A 92 1.20 24.18 13.18
C ALA A 92 2.23 23.05 13.42
N ARG A 93 2.81 22.95 14.62
CA ARG A 93 3.71 21.84 14.97
C ARG A 93 2.99 20.50 15.00
N GLN A 94 1.78 20.46 15.57
CA GLN A 94 0.95 19.26 15.57
C GLN A 94 0.59 18.86 14.13
N GLN A 95 0.17 19.82 13.30
CA GLN A 95 -0.15 19.56 11.90
C GLN A 95 1.06 19.01 11.12
N LEU A 96 2.26 19.53 11.38
CA LEU A 96 3.49 18.99 10.79
C LEU A 96 3.71 17.52 11.20
N ALA A 97 3.55 17.21 12.48
CA ALA A 97 3.70 15.84 12.99
C ALA A 97 2.66 14.88 12.39
N GLU A 98 1.41 15.32 12.22
CA GLU A 98 0.35 14.53 11.58
C GLU A 98 0.68 14.24 10.12
N TRP A 99 1.19 15.22 9.37
CA TRP A 99 1.63 14.98 8.00
C TRP A 99 2.79 14.01 7.93
N GLN A 100 3.80 14.17 8.79
CA GLN A 100 4.95 13.26 8.84
C GLN A 100 4.53 11.82 9.19
N ALA A 101 3.65 11.64 10.18
CA ALA A 101 3.12 10.32 10.53
C ALA A 101 2.35 9.69 9.34
N LYS A 102 1.56 10.49 8.61
CA LYS A 102 0.87 10.02 7.42
C LYS A 102 1.84 9.60 6.31
N GLN A 103 2.95 10.32 6.13
CA GLN A 103 3.98 9.93 5.16
C GLN A 103 4.58 8.57 5.50
N THR A 104 4.98 8.37 6.77
CA THR A 104 5.55 7.09 7.22
C THR A 104 4.59 5.93 6.96
N GLN A 105 3.29 6.09 7.26
CA GLN A 105 2.30 5.04 6.96
C GLN A 105 2.18 4.72 5.47
N ILE A 106 2.25 5.74 4.61
CA ILE A 106 2.19 5.54 3.15
C ILE A 106 3.48 4.87 2.65
N GLU A 107 4.64 5.25 3.17
CA GLU A 107 5.94 4.65 2.83
C GLU A 107 6.01 3.18 3.24
N GLU A 108 5.57 2.82 4.44
CA GLU A 108 5.46 1.43 4.90
C GLU A 108 4.54 0.62 3.98
N ARG A 109 3.42 1.21 3.57
CA ARG A 109 2.48 0.55 2.65
C ARG A 109 3.08 0.37 1.27
N LEU A 110 3.79 1.37 0.73
CA LEU A 110 4.51 1.28 -0.54
C LEU A 110 5.58 0.18 -0.49
N ALA A 111 6.40 0.15 0.58
CA ALA A 111 7.43 -0.87 0.75
C ALA A 111 6.86 -2.30 0.77
N THR A 112 5.67 -2.47 1.37
CA THR A 112 4.97 -3.77 1.41
C THR A 112 4.42 -4.19 0.04
N LEU A 113 4.12 -3.23 -0.85
CA LEU A 113 3.55 -3.50 -2.17
C LEU A 113 4.60 -3.56 -3.29
N GLU A 114 5.76 -2.94 -3.08
CA GLU A 114 6.90 -2.95 -4.01
C GLU A 114 7.88 -4.11 -3.75
N GLY A 115 7.88 -4.67 -2.53
CA GLY A 115 8.66 -5.85 -2.14
C GLY A 115 7.92 -7.16 -2.38
#